data_AF-A0A925CAH2-F1
#
_entry.id   AF-A0A925CAH2-F1
#
_cell.length_a   1.000
_cell.length_b   1.000
_cell.length_c   1.000
_cell.angle_alpha   90.00
_cell.angle_beta   90.00
_cell.angle_gamma   90.00
#
_symmetry.space_group_name_H-M   'P 1'
#
loop_
_entity.id
_entity.type
_entity.pdbx_description
1 polymer ?
#
loop_
_entity_poly.entity_id
_entity_poly.type
_entity_poly.pdbx_seq_one_letter_code
_entity_poly.pdbx_strand_id
1 'polypeptide(L)'
;LRLTAVDPLQAPLAEPVRVLTPAIAELTRLTMRGVAMAAERKVVDKDAIPLKYEMFGKSGTADIPLGKPPAGKKRPRGMKGYYVNQYYSSFVAAAPADDPRLVVLVVIDDPGPEAVRTRHHYGSYAAYPVARGILERGLEYLGVEPSVRVEEGEPPAGDAGRAKPSRAGR
;
A
#
# COMPACT_ATOMS: atom_id res chain seq x y z
N LEU A 1 11.11 -4.79 16.03
CA LEU A 1 11.45 -4.89 14.60
C LEU A 1 12.65 -5.82 14.48
N ARG A 2 12.57 -6.93 13.73
CA ARG A 2 13.73 -7.78 13.43
C ARG A 2 14.20 -7.43 12.03
N LEU A 3 15.40 -6.86 11.92
CA LEU A 3 16.02 -6.53 10.63
C LEU A 3 16.99 -7.66 10.28
N THR A 4 16.75 -8.35 9.17
CA THR A 4 17.66 -9.34 8.60
C THR A 4 18.13 -8.82 7.25
N ALA A 5 19.40 -8.45 7.15
CA ALA A 5 20.04 -8.18 5.88
C ALA A 5 20.70 -9.47 5.38
N VAL A 6 20.45 -9.85 4.13
CA VAL A 6 21.27 -10.86 3.46
C VAL A 6 22.57 -10.14 3.10
N ASP A 7 23.70 -10.58 3.66
CA ASP A 7 25.00 -10.12 3.23
C ASP A 7 25.23 -10.65 1.80
N PRO A 8 25.30 -9.78 0.78
CA PRO A 8 25.50 -10.21 -0.61
C PRO A 8 26.85 -10.91 -0.82
N LEU A 9 27.77 -10.86 0.15
CA LEU A 9 29.04 -11.58 0.15
C LEU A 9 28.95 -12.97 0.82
N GLN A 10 27.91 -13.24 1.61
CA GLN A 10 27.77 -14.52 2.33
C GLN A 10 26.90 -15.55 1.60
N ALA A 11 26.06 -15.12 0.67
CA ALA A 11 25.28 -16.02 -0.18
C ALA A 11 25.20 -15.44 -1.60
N PRO A 12 25.60 -16.18 -2.64
CA PRO A 12 25.39 -15.72 -4.00
C PRO A 12 23.88 -15.49 -4.20
N LEU A 13 23.53 -14.32 -4.73
CA LEU A 13 22.17 -14.08 -5.17
C LEU A 13 21.83 -15.18 -6.19
N ALA A 14 20.74 -15.92 -5.94
CA ALA A 14 20.30 -16.97 -6.83
C ALA A 14 20.20 -16.44 -8.28
N GLU A 15 20.53 -17.28 -9.26
CA GLU A 15 20.48 -16.87 -10.66
C GLU A 15 19.08 -16.31 -11.01
N PRO A 16 19.01 -15.18 -11.75
CA PRO A 16 17.72 -14.59 -12.11
C PRO A 16 16.87 -15.57 -12.93
N VAL A 17 15.75 -16.01 -12.37
CA VAL A 17 14.78 -16.87 -13.09
C VAL A 17 13.69 -16.00 -13.69
N ARG A 18 13.46 -16.13 -15.00
CA ARG A 18 12.32 -15.50 -15.65
C ARG A 18 11.04 -16.25 -15.30
N VAL A 19 10.21 -15.66 -14.44
CA VAL A 19 8.89 -16.21 -14.09
C VAL A 19 7.80 -15.77 -15.07
N LEU A 20 7.87 -14.53 -15.56
CA LEU A 20 6.89 -13.92 -16.47
C LEU A 20 7.56 -13.26 -17.68
N THR A 21 6.81 -13.13 -18.77
CA THR A 21 7.20 -12.27 -19.89
C THR A 21 7.09 -10.79 -19.49
N PRO A 22 7.84 -9.87 -20.12
CA PRO A 22 7.76 -8.44 -19.82
C PRO A 22 6.33 -7.89 -19.94
N ALA A 23 5.61 -8.26 -21.00
CA ALA A 23 4.24 -7.81 -21.24
C ALA A 23 3.26 -8.25 -20.14
N ILE A 24 3.36 -9.49 -19.65
CA ILE A 24 2.51 -9.98 -18.55
C ILE A 24 2.88 -9.31 -17.23
N ALA A 25 4.17 -9.11 -16.97
CA ALA A 25 4.61 -8.38 -15.79
C ALA A 25 4.08 -6.94 -15.79
N GLU A 26 4.13 -6.25 -16.92
CA GLU A 26 3.61 -4.89 -17.09
C GLU A 26 2.08 -4.82 -16.91
N LEU A 27 1.33 -5.70 -17.57
CA LEU A 27 -0.12 -5.78 -17.39
C LEU A 27 -0.51 -6.07 -15.93
N THR A 28 0.27 -6.92 -15.26
CA THR A 28 0.09 -7.24 -13.84
C THR A 28 0.33 -6.02 -12.96
N ARG A 29 1.40 -5.24 -13.21
CA ARG A 29 1.65 -3.97 -12.51
C ARG A 29 0.53 -2.97 -12.74
N LEU A 30 0.12 -2.77 -13.99
CA LEU A 30 -0.96 -1.86 -14.36
C LEU A 30 -2.26 -2.18 -13.62
N THR A 31 -2.62 -3.47 -13.56
CA THR A 31 -3.81 -3.92 -12.85
C THR A 31 -3.70 -3.67 -11.34
N MET A 32 -2.52 -3.91 -10.75
CA MET A 32 -2.28 -3.72 -9.33
C MET A 32 -2.14 -2.25 -8.89
N ARG A 33 -1.87 -1.32 -9.81
CA ARG A 33 -1.96 0.13 -9.53
C ARG A 33 -3.35 0.50 -9.02
N GLY A 34 -4.40 0.01 -9.67
CA GLY A 34 -5.79 0.28 -9.27
C GLY A 34 -6.09 -0.20 -7.84
N VAL A 35 -5.49 -1.31 -7.41
CA VAL A 35 -5.63 -1.80 -6.03
C VAL A 35 -4.95 -0.87 -5.03
N ALA A 36 -3.72 -0.44 -5.33
CA ALA A 36 -3.00 0.50 -4.47
C ALA A 36 -3.71 1.85 -4.38
N MET A 37 -4.19 2.39 -5.51
CA MET A 37 -4.99 3.62 -5.55
C MET A 37 -6.28 3.50 -4.74
N ALA A 38 -6.95 2.35 -4.80
CA ALA A 38 -8.15 2.11 -4.00
C ALA A 38 -7.83 2.01 -2.49
N ALA A 39 -6.64 1.53 -2.12
CA ALA A 39 -6.18 1.54 -0.72
C ALA A 39 -5.85 2.97 -0.26
N GLU A 40 -5.14 3.76 -1.08
CA GLU A 40 -4.85 5.19 -0.81
C GLU A 40 -6.14 5.96 -0.49
N ARG A 41 -7.12 5.91 -1.40
CA ARG A 41 -8.40 6.63 -1.27
C ARG A 41 -9.21 6.24 -0.04
N LYS A 42 -8.97 5.05 0.52
CA LYS A 42 -9.69 4.53 1.69
C LYS A 42 -9.10 5.00 3.00
N VAL A 43 -7.80 5.28 3.04
CA VAL A 43 -7.04 5.46 4.28
C VAL A 43 -6.42 6.84 4.41
N VAL A 44 -6.05 7.45 3.29
CA VAL A 44 -5.38 8.74 3.29
C VAL A 44 -6.42 9.84 3.10
N ASP A 45 -6.43 10.79 4.05
CA ASP A 45 -7.27 11.98 3.98
C ASP A 45 -6.92 12.83 2.76
N LYS A 46 -7.92 13.52 2.19
CA LYS A 46 -7.72 14.33 0.97
C LYS A 46 -6.73 15.48 1.15
N ASP A 47 -6.62 15.97 2.38
CA ASP A 47 -5.73 17.08 2.75
C ASP A 47 -4.35 16.58 3.23
N ALA A 48 -4.11 15.27 3.23
CA ALA A 48 -2.82 14.70 3.59
C ALA A 48 -1.78 14.94 2.48
N ILE A 49 -0.51 14.74 2.83
CA ILE A 49 0.62 14.86 1.90
C ILE A 49 0.36 13.96 0.69
N PRO A 50 0.31 14.50 -0.54
CA PRO A 50 0.09 13.72 -1.75
C PRO A 50 1.14 12.62 -1.94
N LEU A 51 0.71 11.53 -2.56
CA LEU A 51 1.61 10.43 -2.91
C LEU A 51 2.70 10.91 -3.88
N LYS A 52 3.97 10.77 -3.50
CA LYS A 52 5.12 11.16 -4.34
C LYS A 52 5.46 10.14 -5.43
N TYR A 53 5.25 8.86 -5.13
CA TYR A 53 5.61 7.75 -6.01
C TYR A 53 4.39 6.89 -6.27
N GLU A 54 4.01 6.75 -7.54
CA GLU A 54 2.97 5.83 -7.94
C GLU A 54 3.44 4.40 -7.62
N MET A 55 2.57 3.62 -6.99
CA MET A 55 2.88 2.26 -6.59
C MET A 55 1.85 1.28 -7.16
N PHE A 56 2.26 0.03 -7.28
CA PHE A 56 1.34 -1.09 -7.48
C PHE A 56 1.52 -2.07 -6.33
N GLY A 57 0.43 -2.74 -5.95
CA GLY A 57 0.50 -3.67 -4.83
C GLY A 57 -0.79 -4.40 -4.57
N LYS A 58 -0.76 -5.24 -3.54
CA LYS A 58 -1.89 -6.06 -3.15
C LYS A 58 -1.99 -6.18 -1.64
N SER A 59 -3.21 -6.05 -1.15
CA SER A 59 -3.57 -6.39 0.22
C SER A 59 -3.78 -7.89 0.39
N GLY A 60 -3.33 -8.42 1.53
CA GLY A 60 -3.66 -9.74 2.04
C GLY A 60 -4.33 -9.63 3.41
N THR A 61 -5.30 -10.50 3.66
CA THR A 61 -5.88 -10.74 4.98
C THR A 61 -6.07 -12.24 5.11
N ALA A 62 -5.43 -12.85 6.10
CA ALA A 62 -5.52 -14.29 6.33
C ALA A 62 -5.90 -14.57 7.77
N ASP A 63 -6.77 -15.55 7.99
CA ASP A 63 -7.09 -16.04 9.32
C ASP A 63 -5.86 -16.70 9.96
N ILE A 64 -5.58 -16.40 11.23
CA ILE A 64 -4.45 -17.00 11.93
C ILE A 64 -4.79 -18.46 12.29
N PRO A 65 -4.01 -19.46 11.83
CA PRO A 65 -4.32 -20.85 12.07
C PRO A 65 -4.09 -21.22 13.54
N LEU A 66 -5.01 -22.01 14.09
CA LEU A 66 -4.83 -22.68 15.37
C LEU A 66 -3.91 -23.88 15.20
N GLY A 67 -2.84 -23.91 15.99
CA GLY A 67 -1.97 -25.08 16.10
C GLY A 67 -2.71 -26.34 16.56
N LYS A 68 -2.00 -27.48 16.55
CA LYS A 68 -2.52 -28.72 17.14
C LYS A 68 -2.81 -28.49 18.63
N PRO A 69 -3.94 -28.98 19.16
CA PRO A 69 -4.18 -28.87 20.60
C PRO A 69 -3.08 -29.63 21.36
N PRO A 70 -2.69 -29.18 22.56
CA PRO A 70 -1.77 -29.93 23.42
C PRO A 70 -2.26 -31.35 23.66
N ALA A 71 -1.33 -32.28 23.88
CA ALA A 71 -1.66 -33.69 24.12
C ALA A 71 -2.73 -33.87 25.20
N GLY A 72 -3.74 -34.69 24.93
CA GLY A 72 -4.86 -34.95 25.83
C GLY A 72 -5.93 -33.85 25.90
N LYS A 73 -5.74 -32.69 25.25
CA LYS A 73 -6.76 -31.62 25.21
C LYS A 73 -7.51 -31.62 23.87
N LYS A 74 -8.80 -31.32 23.92
CA LYS A 74 -9.64 -31.09 22.74
C LYS A 74 -9.83 -29.58 22.54
N ARG A 75 -10.00 -29.16 21.28
CA ARG A 75 -10.34 -27.77 20.97
C ARG A 75 -11.71 -27.41 21.58
N PRO A 76 -11.91 -26.16 22.03
CA PRO A 76 -13.22 -25.68 22.43
C PRO A 76 -14.27 -25.93 21.33
N ARG A 77 -15.51 -26.27 21.73
CA ARG A 77 -16.61 -26.43 20.77
C ARG A 77 -16.80 -25.14 19.99
N GLY A 78 -16.88 -25.25 18.65
CA GLY A 78 -17.06 -24.10 17.76
C GLY A 78 -15.77 -23.50 17.19
N MET A 79 -14.59 -23.86 17.71
CA MET A 79 -13.32 -23.41 17.11
C MET A 79 -12.97 -24.20 15.85
N LYS A 80 -13.06 -23.55 14.69
CA LYS A 80 -12.78 -24.12 13.37
C LYS A 80 -11.37 -23.72 12.90
N GLY A 81 -10.34 -24.42 13.35
CA GLY A 81 -9.00 -24.37 12.74
C GLY A 81 -8.24 -23.04 12.75
N TYR A 82 -8.89 -21.93 13.10
CA TYR A 82 -8.38 -20.57 13.09
C TYR A 82 -8.83 -19.81 14.34
N TYR A 83 -8.05 -18.82 14.74
CA TYR A 83 -8.45 -17.87 15.78
C TYR A 83 -9.61 -17.01 15.26
N VAL A 84 -10.61 -16.79 16.11
CA VAL A 84 -11.73 -15.90 15.78
C VAL A 84 -11.28 -14.46 15.95
N ASN A 85 -11.58 -13.60 14.98
CA ASN A 85 -11.26 -12.17 15.02
C ASN A 85 -9.76 -11.86 15.17
N GLN A 86 -8.88 -12.73 14.66
CA GLN A 86 -7.44 -12.48 14.61
C GLN A 86 -6.93 -12.82 13.21
N TYR A 87 -6.14 -11.91 12.67
CA TYR A 87 -5.76 -11.95 11.26
C TYR A 87 -4.29 -11.57 11.08
N TYR A 88 -3.64 -12.20 10.10
CA TYR A 88 -2.49 -11.60 9.46
C TYR A 88 -2.97 -10.56 8.45
N SER A 89 -2.61 -9.29 8.67
CA SER A 89 -2.94 -8.19 7.76
C SER A 89 -1.67 -7.78 7.02
N SER A 90 -1.68 -7.88 5.70
CA SER A 90 -0.49 -7.64 4.90
C SER A 90 -0.72 -6.74 3.68
N PHE A 91 0.35 -6.09 3.26
CA PHE A 91 0.39 -5.35 2.01
C PHE A 91 1.75 -5.55 1.36
N VAL A 92 1.75 -6.04 0.13
CA VAL A 92 2.95 -6.09 -0.72
C VAL A 92 2.84 -5.01 -1.78
N ALA A 93 3.90 -4.25 -1.99
CA ALA A 93 3.91 -3.14 -2.93
C ALA A 93 5.30 -2.91 -3.51
N ALA A 94 5.35 -2.31 -4.69
CA ALA A 94 6.58 -1.78 -5.24
C ALA A 94 6.35 -0.42 -5.90
N ALA A 95 7.40 0.40 -5.89
CA ALA A 95 7.38 1.73 -6.47
C ALA A 95 8.79 2.16 -6.97
N PRO A 96 8.87 3.12 -7.91
CA PRO A 96 7.79 3.63 -8.77
C PRO A 96 7.13 2.53 -9.62
N ALA A 97 5.89 2.72 -10.06
CA ALA A 97 5.16 1.65 -10.73
C ALA A 97 5.64 1.34 -12.17
N ASP A 98 6.23 2.32 -12.85
CA ASP A 98 6.80 2.15 -14.20
C ASP A 98 8.22 1.56 -14.18
N ASP A 99 9.08 2.08 -13.29
CA ASP A 99 10.44 1.59 -13.05
C ASP A 99 10.61 1.22 -11.56
N PRO A 100 10.21 0.00 -11.13
CA PRO A 100 10.21 -0.36 -9.72
C PRO A 100 11.63 -0.47 -9.15
N ARG A 101 11.93 0.36 -8.14
CA ARG A 101 13.25 0.40 -7.49
C ARG A 101 13.25 -0.20 -6.10
N LEU A 102 12.10 -0.25 -5.45
CA LEU A 102 11.93 -0.80 -4.12
C LEU A 102 10.65 -1.64 -4.04
N VAL A 103 10.76 -2.84 -3.45
CA VAL A 103 9.64 -3.73 -3.13
C VAL A 103 9.56 -3.85 -1.61
N VAL A 104 8.38 -3.74 -1.04
CA VAL A 104 8.12 -3.91 0.39
C VAL A 104 7.00 -4.93 0.61
N LEU A 105 7.18 -5.79 1.62
CA LEU A 105 6.11 -6.60 2.19
C LEU A 105 5.97 -6.22 3.67
N VAL A 106 4.80 -5.69 4.03
CA VAL A 106 4.42 -5.45 5.42
C VAL A 106 3.47 -6.54 5.84
N VAL A 107 3.75 -7.17 6.99
CA VAL A 107 2.85 -8.12 7.65
C VAL A 107 2.67 -7.66 9.09
N ILE A 108 1.41 -7.45 9.48
CA ILE A 108 1.00 -7.17 10.85
C ILE A 108 0.40 -8.46 11.40
N ASP A 109 1.05 -8.99 12.43
CA ASP A 109 0.58 -10.14 13.21
C ASP A 109 -0.45 -9.64 14.23
N ASP A 110 -1.72 -9.88 13.92
CA ASP A 110 -2.89 -9.36 14.62
C ASP A 110 -2.96 -7.82 14.71
N PRO A 111 -3.78 -7.14 13.88
CA PRO A 111 -3.97 -5.69 13.97
C PRO A 111 -4.75 -5.25 15.22
N GLY A 112 -5.21 -6.19 16.04
CA GLY A 112 -5.85 -5.95 17.32
C GLY A 112 -7.37 -5.79 17.25
N PRO A 113 -8.04 -5.87 18.42
CA PRO A 113 -9.51 -5.93 18.50
C PRO A 113 -10.19 -4.65 17.99
N GLU A 114 -9.55 -3.49 18.14
CA GLU A 114 -10.11 -2.21 17.68
C GLU A 114 -10.20 -2.15 16.16
N ALA A 115 -9.15 -2.61 15.46
CA ALA A 115 -9.14 -2.70 14.02
C ALA A 115 -10.19 -3.71 13.52
N VAL A 116 -10.43 -4.79 14.26
CA VAL A 116 -11.50 -5.74 13.91
C VAL A 116 -12.88 -5.11 14.10
N ARG A 117 -13.11 -4.43 15.23
CA ARG A 117 -14.37 -3.75 15.57
C ARG A 117 -14.76 -2.70 14.53
N THR A 118 -13.79 -1.92 14.05
CA THR A 118 -13.98 -0.86 13.03
C THR A 118 -13.90 -1.37 11.59
N ARG A 119 -13.70 -2.68 11.38
CA ARG A 119 -13.48 -3.30 10.06
C ARG A 119 -12.24 -2.77 9.32
N HIS A 120 -11.25 -2.29 10.06
CA HIS A 120 -9.94 -1.84 9.56
C HIS A 120 -8.85 -2.91 9.64
N HIS A 121 -9.17 -4.14 10.04
CA HIS A 121 -8.22 -5.26 10.07
C HIS A 121 -7.77 -5.73 8.68
N TYR A 122 -8.36 -5.25 7.58
CA TYR A 122 -7.90 -5.62 6.24
C TYR A 122 -6.51 -5.05 5.94
N GLY A 123 -5.70 -5.78 5.18
CA GLY A 123 -4.35 -5.33 4.79
C GLY A 123 -4.32 -3.97 4.08
N SER A 124 -5.39 -3.61 3.35
CA SER A 124 -5.52 -2.30 2.71
C SER A 124 -5.72 -1.14 3.67
N TYR A 125 -6.12 -1.41 4.93
CA TYR A 125 -6.28 -0.42 5.99
C TYR A 125 -5.12 -0.45 6.98
N ALA A 126 -4.83 -1.63 7.53
CA ALA A 126 -3.83 -1.77 8.58
C ALA A 126 -2.39 -1.69 8.05
N ALA A 127 -2.07 -2.41 6.97
CA ALA A 127 -0.70 -2.56 6.49
C ALA A 127 -0.31 -1.53 5.41
N TYR A 128 -1.29 -1.04 4.64
CA TYR A 128 -1.05 -0.08 3.56
C TYR A 128 -0.35 1.22 4.00
N PRO A 129 -0.77 1.93 5.07
CA PRO A 129 -0.12 3.19 5.47
C PRO A 129 1.34 3.01 5.86
N VAL A 130 1.66 1.84 6.45
CA VAL A 130 3.03 1.47 6.80
C VAL A 130 3.85 1.23 5.54
N ALA A 131 3.31 0.49 4.56
CA ALA A 131 3.97 0.24 3.29
C ALA A 131 4.22 1.56 2.51
N ARG A 132 3.22 2.45 2.45
CA ARG A 132 3.33 3.78 1.84
C ARG A 132 4.47 4.58 2.46
N GLY A 133 4.49 4.71 3.79
CA GLY A 133 5.52 5.47 4.50
C GLY A 133 6.93 4.91 4.31
N ILE A 134 7.09 3.58 4.23
CA ILE A 134 8.38 2.94 3.96
C ILE A 134 8.83 3.22 2.51
N LEU A 135 7.94 3.06 1.53
CA LEU A 135 8.27 3.30 0.13
C LEU A 135 8.65 4.75 -0.11
N GLU A 136 7.89 5.71 0.38
CA GLU A 136 8.18 7.14 0.18
C GLU A 136 9.55 7.52 0.75
N ARG A 137 9.80 7.19 2.02
CA ARG A 137 11.08 7.52 2.67
C ARG A 137 12.24 6.73 2.10
N GLY A 138 12.01 5.46 1.74
CA GLY A 138 13.03 4.58 1.18
C GLY A 138 13.47 5.03 -0.21
N LEU A 139 12.53 5.39 -1.08
CA LEU A 139 12.84 5.89 -2.42
C LEU A 139 13.50 7.26 -2.38
N GLU A 140 13.05 8.15 -1.50
CA GLU A 140 13.68 9.46 -1.27
C GLU A 140 15.13 9.29 -0.75
N TYR A 141 15.35 8.36 0.18
CA TYR A 141 16.69 8.01 0.65
C TYR A 141 17.59 7.45 -0.48
N LEU A 142 17.01 6.69 -1.41
CA LEU A 142 17.72 6.15 -2.58
C LEU A 142 17.93 7.17 -3.71
N GLY A 143 17.45 8.42 -3.56
CA GLY A 143 17.58 9.47 -4.57
C GLY A 143 16.74 9.21 -5.83
N VAL A 144 15.63 8.45 -5.71
CA VAL A 144 14.71 8.22 -6.83
C VAL A 144 13.83 9.46 -6.99
N GLU A 145 13.70 9.96 -8.22
CA GLU A 145 12.84 11.11 -8.52
C GLU A 145 11.35 10.78 -8.33
N PRO A 146 10.53 11.69 -7.77
CA PRO A 146 9.08 11.51 -7.66
C PRO A 146 8.45 11.20 -9.02
N SER A 147 7.67 10.12 -9.10
CA SER A 147 7.01 9.71 -10.33
C SER A 147 5.64 10.35 -10.51
N VAL A 148 5.07 10.91 -9.45
CA VAL A 148 3.83 11.69 -9.49
C VAL A 148 4.20 13.16 -9.58
N ARG A 149 3.83 13.80 -10.69
CA ARG A 149 3.89 15.26 -10.79
C ARG A 149 2.72 15.83 -9.99
N VAL A 150 3.03 16.54 -8.91
CA VAL A 150 2.05 17.42 -8.28
C VAL A 150 1.95 18.62 -9.21
N GLU A 151 0.81 18.82 -9.88
CA GLU A 151 0.55 20.13 -10.47
C GLU A 151 0.42 21.10 -9.29
N GLU A 152 1.48 21.87 -9.05
CA GLU A 152 1.39 23.07 -8.23
C GLU A 152 0.27 23.91 -8.84
N GLY A 153 -0.77 24.19 -8.07
CA GLY A 153 -1.94 24.90 -8.54
C GLY A 153 -1.50 26.16 -9.28
N GLU A 154 -1.84 26.21 -10.57
CA GLU A 154 -1.88 27.45 -11.33
C GLU A 154 -2.63 28.48 -10.44
N PRO A 155 -2.02 29.61 -10.06
CA PRO A 155 -2.76 30.64 -9.34
C PRO A 155 -3.98 30.98 -10.20
N PRO A 156 -5.18 31.16 -9.61
CA PRO A 156 -6.37 31.40 -10.41
C PRO A 156 -6.07 32.55 -11.34
N ALA A 157 -6.10 32.26 -12.65
CA ALA A 157 -5.93 33.26 -13.69
C ALA A 157 -6.90 34.38 -13.33
N GLY A 158 -6.33 35.54 -12.99
CA GLY A 158 -7.10 36.69 -12.55
C GLY A 158 -8.25 36.90 -13.52
N ASP A 159 -9.44 37.17 -12.96
CA ASP A 159 -10.62 37.61 -13.70
C ASP A 159 -10.28 38.88 -14.49
N ALA A 160 -9.73 38.65 -15.68
CA ALA A 160 -9.54 39.62 -16.73
C ALA A 160 -10.72 39.47 -17.69
N GLY A 161 -11.91 39.84 -17.23
CA GLY A 161 -12.86 40.50 -18.10
C GLY A 161 -14.32 40.09 -17.94
N ARG A 162 -15.04 40.86 -17.12
CA ARG A 162 -16.35 41.37 -17.58
C ARG A 162 -16.70 42.72 -16.99
N ALA A 163 -16.31 43.77 -17.71
CA ALA A 163 -16.95 45.07 -17.58
C ALA A 163 -18.47 44.91 -17.79
N LYS A 164 -19.26 45.27 -16.76
CA LYS A 164 -20.72 45.38 -16.88
C LYS A 164 -21.04 46.59 -17.77
N PRO A 165 -21.87 46.45 -18.81
CA PRO A 165 -22.38 47.62 -19.54
C PRO A 165 -23.30 48.42 -18.62
N SER A 166 -23.00 49.72 -18.50
CA SER A 166 -23.80 50.70 -17.76
C SER A 166 -25.20 50.82 -18.37
N ARG A 167 -26.24 50.55 -17.58
CA ARG A 167 -27.60 51.00 -17.91
C ARG A 167 -27.74 52.46 -17.48
N ALA A 168 -27.77 53.36 -18.45
CA ALA A 168 -28.22 54.73 -18.30
C ALA A 168 -29.60 54.89 -18.98
N GLY A 169 -30.58 55.34 -18.20
CA GLY A 169 -31.72 56.17 -18.62
C GLY A 169 -32.79 55.58 -19.54
N ARG A 170 -33.99 55.36 -18.98
CA ARG A 170 -35.21 56.11 -19.31
C ARG A 170 -36.12 56.14 -18.11
#